data_AF-A0A7S1X684-F1
#
_entry.id   AF-A0A7S1X684-F1
#
_cell.length_a   1.000
_cell.length_b   1.000
_cell.length_c   1.000
_cell.angle_alpha   90.00
_cell.angle_beta   90.00
_cell.angle_gamma   90.00
#
_symmetry.space_group_name_H-M   'P 1'
#
loop_
_entity.id
_entity.type
_entity.pdbx_description
1 polymer ?
#
loop_
_entity_poly.entity_id
_entity_poly.type
_entity_poly.pdbx_seq_one_letter_code
_entity_poly.pdbx_strand_id
1 'polypeptide(L)'
;MQETMKKSYNDSQMNAIRSGLDGSAINLVQGPPGTGKTKTILGILSIIMHSVPPDAMDVFSQMSQSTATVDPKDAQRLWLRLSSYVFGPPNPRDAHPSIADFAFDGAADGSYGLAATALPYKIEQNVQRKNHVLVCAPSNSALDEIVLRVMNTGLMDKDGRMYTPSIVRVGVNIHHSVSSVGLDTLVSHRLVSQHPNATIL
;
A
#
# COMPACT_ATOMS: atom_id res chain seq x y z
N MET A 1 -7.37 -11.77 -16.76
CA MET A 1 -8.21 -11.40 -15.60
C MET A 1 -9.70 -11.21 -15.94
N GLN A 2 -10.08 -10.27 -16.83
CA GLN A 2 -11.49 -9.91 -17.04
C GLN A 2 -12.41 -11.07 -17.46
N GLU A 3 -11.96 -11.95 -18.37
CA GLU A 3 -12.76 -13.11 -18.80
C GLU A 3 -12.99 -14.12 -17.67
N THR A 4 -11.96 -14.39 -16.87
CA THR A 4 -12.04 -15.28 -15.72
C THR A 4 -12.98 -14.71 -14.65
N MET A 5 -12.93 -13.40 -14.41
CA MET A 5 -13.84 -12.74 -13.46
C MET A 5 -15.30 -12.76 -13.95
N LYS A 6 -15.55 -12.52 -15.25
CA LYS A 6 -16.91 -12.60 -15.83
C LYS A 6 -17.56 -13.97 -15.67
N LYS A 7 -16.77 -15.04 -15.61
CA LYS A 7 -17.28 -16.40 -15.35
C LYS A 7 -17.59 -16.66 -13.88
N SER A 8 -16.96 -15.92 -12.95
CA SER A 8 -17.05 -16.17 -11.51
C SER A 8 -18.03 -15.24 -10.77
N TYR A 9 -18.31 -14.07 -11.34
CA TYR A 9 -19.16 -13.04 -10.75
C TYR A 9 -20.38 -12.78 -11.63
N ASN A 10 -21.52 -12.46 -11.00
CA ASN A 10 -22.69 -11.99 -11.73
C ASN A 10 -22.53 -10.52 -12.16
N ASP A 11 -23.46 -9.99 -12.95
CA ASP A 11 -23.37 -8.63 -13.51
C ASP A 11 -23.32 -7.54 -12.43
N SER A 12 -24.11 -7.67 -11.36
CA SER A 12 -24.13 -6.67 -10.29
C SER A 12 -22.83 -6.65 -9.50
N GLN A 13 -22.25 -7.81 -9.22
CA GLN A 13 -20.93 -7.94 -8.58
C GLN A 13 -19.82 -7.41 -9.50
N MET A 14 -19.88 -7.69 -10.80
CA MET A 14 -18.91 -7.19 -11.77
C MET A 14 -18.93 -5.66 -11.86
N ASN A 15 -20.12 -5.06 -11.84
CA ASN A 15 -20.26 -3.61 -11.84
C ASN A 15 -19.71 -2.99 -10.54
N ALA A 16 -19.99 -3.60 -9.39
CA ALA A 16 -19.44 -3.16 -8.10
C ALA A 16 -17.91 -3.32 -8.01
N ILE A 17 -17.35 -4.33 -8.68
CA ILE A 17 -15.90 -4.53 -8.76
C ILE A 17 -15.25 -3.47 -9.63
N ARG A 18 -15.88 -3.09 -10.74
CA ARG A 18 -15.37 -2.06 -11.66
C ARG A 18 -15.45 -0.65 -11.07
N SER A 19 -16.49 -0.32 -10.31
CA SER A 19 -16.61 1.01 -9.69
C SER A 19 -15.45 1.33 -8.73
N GLY A 20 -14.79 0.31 -8.19
CA GLY A 20 -13.56 0.48 -7.40
C GLY A 20 -12.37 1.05 -8.18
N LEU A 21 -12.41 1.07 -9.51
CA LEU A 21 -11.36 1.61 -10.38
C LEU A 21 -11.66 3.01 -10.96
N ASP A 22 -12.87 3.53 -10.78
CA ASP A 22 -13.32 4.75 -11.46
C ASP A 22 -12.66 6.04 -10.93
N GLY A 23 -11.74 5.93 -9.97
CA GLY A 23 -11.05 7.07 -9.35
C GLY A 23 -11.92 7.87 -8.37
N SER A 24 -13.18 7.46 -8.16
CA SER A 24 -14.08 8.03 -7.17
C SER A 24 -13.50 7.96 -5.76
N ALA A 25 -13.54 9.08 -5.03
CA ALA A 25 -13.04 9.16 -3.66
C ALA A 25 -13.76 8.19 -2.69
N ILE A 26 -15.06 7.95 -2.93
CA ILE A 26 -15.89 7.06 -2.11
C ILE A 26 -16.73 6.18 -3.02
N ASN A 27 -16.70 4.87 -2.77
CA ASN A 27 -17.52 3.87 -3.45
C ASN A 27 -18.33 3.09 -2.42
N LEU A 28 -19.64 2.97 -2.63
CA LEU A 28 -20.54 2.23 -1.75
C LEU A 28 -21.06 0.98 -2.46
N VAL A 29 -20.79 -0.19 -1.87
CA VAL A 29 -21.30 -1.47 -2.38
C VAL A 29 -22.30 -2.03 -1.38
N GLN A 30 -23.57 -2.08 -1.78
CA GLN A 30 -24.66 -2.63 -0.97
C GLN A 30 -25.03 -4.03 -1.45
N GLY A 31 -25.23 -4.95 -0.50
CA GLY A 31 -25.65 -6.32 -0.80
C GLY A 31 -26.61 -6.89 0.24
N PRO A 32 -27.84 -7.30 -0.14
CA PRO A 32 -28.76 -8.09 0.69
C PRO A 32 -28.09 -9.36 1.30
N PRO A 33 -28.69 -10.01 2.33
CA PRO A 33 -28.15 -11.26 2.86
C PRO A 33 -28.03 -12.32 1.74
N GLY A 34 -26.92 -13.08 1.72
CA GLY A 34 -26.67 -14.12 0.71
C GLY A 34 -26.13 -13.65 -0.65
N THR A 35 -26.03 -12.34 -0.92
CA THR A 35 -25.59 -11.82 -2.24
C THR A 35 -24.08 -11.85 -2.51
N GLY A 36 -23.31 -12.55 -1.66
CA GLY A 36 -21.88 -12.75 -1.89
C GLY A 36 -21.00 -11.53 -1.65
N LYS A 37 -21.38 -10.59 -0.76
CA LYS A 37 -20.59 -9.40 -0.39
C LYS A 37 -19.10 -9.70 -0.20
N THR A 38 -18.75 -10.69 0.62
CA THR A 38 -17.35 -11.07 0.85
C THR A 38 -16.66 -11.52 -0.45
N LYS A 39 -17.36 -12.24 -1.33
CA LYS A 39 -16.83 -12.63 -2.64
C LYS A 39 -16.54 -11.39 -3.49
N THR A 40 -17.45 -10.42 -3.51
CA THR A 40 -17.25 -9.13 -4.21
C THR A 40 -16.05 -8.36 -3.66
N ILE A 41 -15.86 -8.34 -2.34
CA ILE A 41 -14.69 -7.71 -1.69
C ILE A 41 -13.39 -8.34 -2.20
N LEU A 42 -13.30 -9.67 -2.28
CA LEU A 42 -12.11 -10.36 -2.84
C LEU A 42 -11.86 -9.99 -4.31
N GLY A 43 -12.92 -9.80 -5.09
CA GLY A 43 -12.83 -9.31 -6.47
C GLY A 43 -12.26 -7.88 -6.55
N ILE A 44 -12.75 -6.98 -5.70
CA ILE A 44 -12.23 -5.61 -5.58
C ILE A 44 -10.75 -5.63 -5.17
N LEU A 45 -10.39 -6.42 -4.16
CA LEU A 45 -9.01 -6.56 -3.69
C LEU A 45 -8.09 -7.08 -4.79
N SER A 46 -8.53 -8.07 -5.57
CA SER A 46 -7.76 -8.62 -6.70
C SER A 46 -7.42 -7.55 -7.73
N ILE A 47 -8.38 -6.67 -8.02
CA ILE A 47 -8.18 -5.57 -8.96
C ILE A 47 -7.28 -4.49 -8.39
N ILE A 48 -7.50 -4.04 -7.15
CA ILE A 48 -6.70 -2.95 -6.54
C ILE A 48 -5.24 -3.38 -6.34
N MET A 49 -5.00 -4.63 -5.95
CA MET A 49 -3.64 -5.13 -5.76
C MET A 49 -2.82 -5.17 -7.06
N HIS A 50 -3.48 -5.33 -8.22
CA HIS A 50 -2.85 -5.39 -9.53
C HIS A 50 -3.18 -4.22 -10.45
N SER A 51 -3.85 -3.19 -9.93
CA SER A 51 -4.03 -1.96 -10.68
C SER A 51 -2.68 -1.25 -10.76
N VAL A 52 -2.29 -0.93 -11.99
CA VAL A 52 -1.20 0.03 -12.22
C VAL A 52 -1.77 1.39 -11.82
N PRO A 53 -1.15 2.15 -10.91
CA PRO A 53 -1.64 3.49 -10.62
C PRO A 53 -1.66 4.29 -11.93
N PRO A 54 -2.70 5.09 -12.20
CA PRO A 54 -2.84 5.81 -13.48
C PRO A 54 -1.58 6.65 -13.81
N ASP A 55 -0.94 7.25 -12.80
CA ASP A 55 0.34 7.96 -12.91
C ASP A 55 1.50 7.08 -13.40
N ALA A 56 1.50 5.78 -13.09
CA ALA A 56 2.56 4.89 -13.55
C ALA A 56 2.43 4.54 -15.02
N MET A 57 1.25 4.66 -15.65
CA MET A 57 1.13 4.45 -17.10
C MET A 57 1.70 5.61 -17.91
N ASP A 58 1.48 6.86 -17.48
CA ASP A 58 2.10 8.04 -18.10
C ASP A 58 3.63 8.06 -17.88
N VAL A 59 4.08 7.69 -16.67
CA VAL A 59 5.51 7.59 -16.37
C VAL A 59 6.16 6.40 -17.08
N PHE A 60 5.51 5.25 -17.24
CA PHE A 60 6.04 4.11 -18.03
C PHE A 60 6.12 4.43 -19.53
N SER A 61 5.14 5.17 -20.06
CA SER A 61 5.13 5.63 -21.45
C SER A 61 6.30 6.59 -21.73
N GLN A 62 6.66 7.43 -20.75
CA GLN A 62 7.81 8.34 -20.86
C GLN A 62 9.17 7.68 -20.54
N MET A 63 9.23 6.73 -19.59
CA MET A 63 10.46 6.02 -19.20
C MET A 63 10.95 5.02 -20.24
N SER A 64 10.08 4.53 -21.13
CA SER A 64 10.49 3.64 -22.22
C SER A 64 11.35 4.35 -23.30
N GLN A 65 11.61 5.66 -23.16
CA GLN A 65 12.46 6.42 -24.08
C GLN A 65 13.80 6.91 -23.51
N SER A 66 14.13 6.72 -22.22
CA SER A 66 15.40 7.24 -21.70
C SER A 66 16.00 6.48 -20.52
N THR A 67 16.32 5.19 -20.70
CA THR A 67 17.42 4.59 -19.93
C THR A 67 18.76 5.02 -20.53
N ALA A 68 19.14 6.29 -20.33
CA ALA A 68 20.52 6.70 -20.55
C ALA A 68 21.35 6.15 -19.40
N THR A 69 22.29 5.26 -19.69
CA THR A 69 23.29 4.79 -18.71
C THR A 69 24.09 6.00 -18.23
N VAL A 70 23.82 6.49 -17.02
CA VAL A 70 24.56 7.62 -16.45
C VAL A 70 25.98 7.16 -16.17
N ASP A 71 26.98 7.83 -16.77
CA ASP A 71 28.39 7.59 -16.47
C ASP A 71 28.60 7.79 -14.96
N PRO A 72 29.27 6.85 -14.26
CA PRO A 72 29.54 6.98 -12.83
C PRO A 72 30.19 8.33 -12.43
N LYS A 73 30.94 8.98 -13.33
CA LYS A 73 31.48 10.33 -13.08
C LYS A 73 30.41 11.42 -13.05
N ASP A 74 29.41 11.30 -13.92
CA ASP A 74 28.29 12.25 -13.97
C ASP A 74 27.36 12.04 -12.78
N ALA A 75 27.14 10.79 -12.37
CA ALA A 75 26.41 10.47 -11.14
C ALA A 75 27.08 11.10 -9.91
N GLN A 76 28.41 10.99 -9.81
CA GLN A 76 29.17 11.59 -8.70
C GLN A 76 29.10 13.12 -8.73
N ARG A 77 29.21 13.74 -9.91
CA ARG A 77 29.12 15.19 -10.08
C ARG A 77 27.74 15.73 -9.72
N LEU A 78 26.68 15.04 -10.13
CA LEU A 78 25.29 15.39 -9.80
C LEU A 78 25.02 15.21 -8.32
N TRP A 79 25.53 14.13 -7.72
CA TRP A 79 25.40 13.90 -6.29
C TRP A 79 26.03 15.05 -5.49
N LEU A 80 27.28 15.44 -5.79
CA LEU A 80 27.97 16.56 -5.15
C LEU A 80 27.24 17.90 -5.33
N ARG A 81 26.61 18.11 -6.49
CA ARG A 81 25.83 19.33 -6.76
C ARG A 81 24.55 19.40 -5.94
N LEU A 82 23.90 18.26 -5.71
CA LEU A 82 22.65 18.14 -4.96
C LEU A 82 22.87 17.99 -3.46
N SER A 83 24.07 17.58 -3.05
CA SER A 83 24.48 17.45 -1.66
C SER A 83 25.23 18.69 -1.16
N SER A 84 24.67 19.87 -1.44
CA SER A 84 25.23 21.15 -0.98
C SER A 84 25.45 21.23 0.54
N TYR A 85 24.72 20.42 1.32
CA TYR A 85 24.90 20.23 2.76
C TYR A 85 26.19 19.48 3.16
N VAL A 86 26.85 18.77 2.24
CA VAL A 86 28.11 18.05 2.52
C VAL A 86 29.28 19.02 2.71
N PHE A 87 29.19 20.24 2.15
CA PHE A 87 30.25 21.25 2.22
C PHE A 87 29.77 22.63 2.69
N GLY A 88 28.56 22.72 3.28
CA GLY A 88 27.96 24.01 3.63
C GLY A 88 26.91 23.91 4.74
N PRO A 89 25.63 24.25 4.48
CA PRO A 89 24.60 24.32 5.52
C PRO A 89 24.37 22.97 6.21
N PRO A 90 23.85 22.98 7.46
CA PRO A 90 23.50 21.76 8.17
C PRO A 90 22.49 20.95 7.36
N ASN A 91 22.66 19.63 7.41
CA ASN A 91 21.79 18.69 6.71
C ASN A 91 20.31 18.97 7.07
N PRO A 92 19.41 19.13 6.09
CA PRO A 92 18.01 19.43 6.35
C PRO A 92 17.28 18.33 7.14
N ARG A 93 17.84 17.11 7.27
CA ARG A 93 17.31 16.09 8.19
C ARG A 93 17.66 16.34 9.66
N ASP A 94 18.76 17.05 9.91
CA ASP A 94 19.30 17.32 11.24
C ASP A 94 18.96 18.74 11.71
N ALA A 95 18.45 19.58 10.82
CA ALA A 95 17.89 20.89 11.15
C ALA A 95 16.58 20.70 11.93
N HIS A 96 16.60 21.01 13.23
CA HIS A 96 15.39 21.02 14.04
C HIS A 96 14.47 22.13 13.50
N PRO A 97 13.24 21.83 13.06
CA PRO A 97 12.35 22.87 12.57
C PRO A 97 12.11 23.85 13.72
N SER A 98 12.31 25.14 13.45
CA SER A 98 12.10 26.17 14.46
C SER A 98 10.60 26.42 14.61
N ILE A 99 10.16 26.84 15.80
CA ILE A 99 8.74 27.17 16.04
C ILE A 99 8.25 28.27 15.07
N ALA A 100 9.15 29.09 14.54
CA ALA A 100 8.84 30.10 13.52
C ALA A 100 8.50 29.50 12.14
N ASP A 101 9.00 28.32 11.80
CA ASP A 101 8.64 27.62 10.55
C ASP A 101 7.20 27.05 10.60
N PHE A 102 6.63 26.95 11.81
CA PHE A 102 5.23 26.58 12.05
C PHE A 102 4.34 27.79 12.38
N ALA A 103 4.91 28.97 12.59
CA ALA A 103 4.17 30.19 12.88
C ALA A 103 4.13 31.05 11.63
N PHE A 104 3.01 31.02 10.91
CA PHE A 104 2.79 31.96 9.81
C PHE A 104 1.65 32.94 10.11
N ASP A 105 1.96 34.18 9.75
CA ASP A 105 1.15 35.38 9.67
C ASP A 105 -0.35 35.11 9.45
N GLY A 106 -1.14 35.29 10.51
CA GLY A 106 -2.57 35.60 10.41
C GLY A 106 -3.53 34.52 9.88
N ALA A 107 -3.18 33.24 9.78
CA ALA A 107 -4.11 32.21 9.29
C ALA A 107 -4.97 31.63 10.44
N ALA A 108 -6.13 32.25 10.64
CA ALA A 108 -7.13 31.95 11.68
C ALA A 108 -8.00 30.70 11.43
N ASP A 109 -7.48 29.65 10.78
CA ASP A 109 -8.30 28.46 10.49
C ASP A 109 -7.62 27.21 11.05
N GLY A 110 -8.18 26.69 12.15
CA GLY A 110 -7.67 25.63 13.02
C GLY A 110 -7.54 24.26 12.35
N SER A 111 -6.74 24.20 11.29
CA SER A 111 -6.55 23.06 10.40
C SER A 111 -5.39 22.15 10.83
N TYR A 112 -4.71 22.44 11.95
CA TYR A 112 -3.68 21.60 12.57
C TYR A 112 -2.63 21.01 11.59
N GLY A 113 -2.24 21.75 10.55
CA GLY A 113 -1.26 21.30 9.57
C GLY A 113 -1.78 20.32 8.51
N LEU A 114 -3.10 20.06 8.43
CA LEU A 114 -3.71 19.23 7.38
C LEU A 114 -3.67 19.90 5.99
N ALA A 115 -3.57 21.23 5.95
CA ALA A 115 -3.43 22.00 4.72
C ALA A 115 -1.97 22.09 4.21
N ALA A 116 -0.99 21.59 4.98
CA ALA A 116 0.40 21.57 4.58
C ALA A 116 0.60 20.50 3.49
N THR A 117 0.51 20.91 2.23
CA THR A 117 0.99 20.14 1.07
C THR A 117 2.51 20.24 0.98
N ALA A 118 3.22 19.79 2.02
CA ALA A 118 4.63 19.47 1.87
C ALA A 118 4.69 18.28 0.90
N LEU A 119 5.00 18.56 -0.38
CA LEU A 119 5.19 17.51 -1.37
C LEU A 119 6.30 16.59 -0.84
N PRO A 120 6.02 15.29 -0.62
CA PRO A 120 7.00 14.38 -0.07
C PRO A 120 8.18 14.28 -1.05
N TYR A 121 9.32 14.87 -0.69
CA TYR A 121 10.56 14.79 -1.45
C TYR A 121 11.16 13.38 -1.30
N LYS A 122 11.09 12.57 -2.36
CA LYS A 122 11.58 11.19 -2.38
C LYS A 122 13.06 11.17 -2.77
N ILE A 123 13.92 10.82 -1.81
CA ILE A 123 15.32 10.48 -2.08
C ILE A 123 15.33 9.19 -2.90
N GLU A 124 15.89 9.23 -4.11
CA GLU A 124 15.79 8.18 -5.12
C GLU A 124 16.26 6.82 -4.61
N GLN A 125 15.30 5.96 -4.31
CA GLN A 125 15.46 4.53 -4.47
C GLN A 125 14.33 4.09 -5.40
N ASN A 126 14.71 3.37 -6.46
CA ASN A 126 13.82 2.60 -7.32
C ASN A 126 13.25 1.41 -6.54
N VAL A 127 12.63 1.68 -5.38
CA VAL A 127 11.79 0.74 -4.67
C VAL A 127 10.52 0.68 -5.49
N GLN A 128 10.37 -0.44 -6.21
CA GLN A 128 9.13 -0.85 -6.83
C GLN A 128 8.03 -0.70 -5.77
N ARG A 129 7.18 0.33 -5.91
CA ARG A 129 6.13 0.60 -4.93
C ARG A 129 5.20 -0.61 -4.93
N LYS A 130 5.13 -1.31 -3.80
CA LYS A 130 4.15 -2.36 -3.60
C LYS A 130 2.83 -1.70 -3.26
N ASN A 131 1.75 -2.10 -3.91
CA ASN A 131 0.41 -1.64 -3.57
C ASN A 131 0.02 -2.24 -2.21
N HIS A 132 -0.45 -1.39 -1.29
CA HIS A 132 -0.94 -1.79 0.01
C HIS A 132 -2.42 -1.43 0.13
N VAL A 133 -3.23 -2.37 0.61
CA VAL A 133 -4.66 -2.16 0.84
C VAL A 133 -4.97 -2.42 2.30
N LEU A 134 -5.64 -1.45 2.94
CA LEU A 134 -6.17 -1.60 4.28
C LEU A 134 -7.61 -2.11 4.20
N VAL A 135 -7.89 -3.22 4.88
CA VAL A 135 -9.24 -3.79 4.99
C VAL A 135 -9.70 -3.67 6.43
N CYS A 136 -10.88 -3.06 6.63
CA CYS A 136 -11.48 -2.87 7.94
C CYS A 136 -12.84 -3.58 7.99
N ALA A 137 -13.19 -4.10 9.17
CA ALA A 137 -14.49 -4.66 9.46
C ALA A 137 -14.88 -4.32 10.91
N PRO A 138 -16.20 -4.21 11.22
CA PRO A 138 -16.65 -3.83 12.57
C PRO A 138 -16.46 -4.92 13.63
N SER A 139 -16.30 -6.19 13.22
CA SER A 139 -16.12 -7.33 14.12
C SER A 139 -14.89 -8.14 13.75
N ASN A 140 -14.19 -8.67 14.76
CA ASN A 140 -13.05 -9.56 14.57
C ASN A 140 -13.40 -10.79 13.74
N SER A 141 -14.55 -11.42 13.99
CA SER A 141 -14.98 -12.62 13.23
C SER A 141 -15.23 -12.30 11.76
N ALA A 142 -15.70 -11.09 11.44
CA ALA A 142 -15.88 -10.67 10.05
C ALA A 142 -14.53 -10.44 9.36
N LEU A 143 -13.56 -9.87 10.08
CA LEU A 143 -12.20 -9.71 9.56
C LEU A 143 -11.51 -11.07 9.35
N ASP A 144 -11.62 -11.97 10.32
CA ASP A 144 -11.00 -13.29 10.27
C ASP A 144 -11.62 -14.16 9.15
N GLU A 145 -12.92 -13.99 8.86
CA GLU A 145 -13.58 -14.62 7.70
C GLU A 145 -13.02 -14.13 6.37
N ILE A 146 -12.80 -12.81 6.23
CA ILE A 146 -12.15 -12.24 5.04
C ILE A 146 -10.73 -12.79 4.89
N VAL A 147 -9.93 -12.74 5.96
CA VAL A 147 -8.55 -13.23 5.96
C VAL A 147 -8.48 -14.72 5.59
N LEU A 148 -9.32 -15.54 6.20
CA LEU A 148 -9.38 -16.98 5.91
C LEU A 148 -9.74 -17.24 4.43
N ARG A 149 -10.66 -16.47 3.85
CA ARG A 149 -10.96 -16.59 2.42
C ARG A 149 -9.80 -16.18 1.53
N VAL A 150 -9.07 -15.12 1.87
CA VAL A 150 -7.87 -14.72 1.10
C VAL A 150 -6.81 -15.82 1.18
N MET A 151 -6.60 -16.43 2.35
CA MET A 151 -5.64 -17.53 2.52
C MET A 151 -6.03 -18.80 1.75
N ASN A 152 -7.32 -19.17 1.76
CA ASN A 152 -7.78 -20.43 1.16
C ASN A 152 -8.09 -20.31 -0.34
N THR A 153 -8.71 -19.21 -0.76
CA THR A 153 -9.12 -18.99 -2.15
C THR A 153 -8.03 -18.28 -2.95
N GLY A 154 -7.26 -17.38 -2.30
CA GLY A 154 -6.35 -16.47 -2.97
C GLY A 154 -7.06 -15.28 -3.62
N LEU A 155 -6.25 -14.35 -4.13
CA LEU A 155 -6.65 -13.27 -5.02
C LEU A 155 -6.24 -13.60 -6.46
N MET A 156 -6.87 -12.94 -7.43
CA MET A 156 -6.59 -13.14 -8.85
C MET A 156 -5.61 -12.10 -9.39
N ASP A 157 -4.57 -12.55 -10.06
CA ASP A 157 -3.60 -11.69 -10.77
C ASP A 157 -4.11 -11.28 -12.18
N LYS A 158 -3.42 -10.36 -12.84
CA LYS A 158 -3.68 -9.89 -14.22
C LYS A 158 -3.81 -11.05 -15.22
N ASP A 159 -2.99 -12.08 -15.04
CA ASP A 159 -2.95 -13.28 -15.87
C ASP A 159 -4.08 -14.28 -15.54
N GLY A 160 -4.92 -13.96 -14.54
CA GLY A 160 -6.02 -14.83 -14.11
C GLY A 160 -5.60 -15.98 -13.18
N ARG A 161 -4.35 -16.01 -12.75
CA ARG A 161 -3.84 -16.99 -11.78
C ARG A 161 -4.20 -16.58 -10.36
N MET A 162 -4.44 -17.56 -9.50
CA MET A 162 -4.68 -17.33 -8.08
C MET A 162 -3.35 -17.26 -7.33
N TYR A 163 -3.21 -16.30 -6.43
CA TYR A 163 -2.05 -16.16 -5.54
C TYR A 163 -2.49 -15.65 -4.17
N THR A 164 -1.66 -15.87 -3.15
CA THR A 164 -1.89 -15.33 -1.80
C THR A 164 -1.00 -14.11 -1.59
N PRO A 165 -1.56 -12.90 -1.37
CA PRO A 165 -0.75 -11.72 -1.08
C PRO A 165 -0.10 -11.82 0.31
N SER A 166 0.85 -10.92 0.59
CA SER A 166 1.34 -10.72 1.96
C SER A 166 0.24 -10.11 2.81
N ILE A 167 -0.29 -10.86 3.76
CA ILE A 167 -1.36 -10.43 4.67
C ILE A 167 -0.77 -10.20 6.05
N VAL A 168 -1.21 -9.12 6.71
CA VAL A 168 -0.92 -8.87 8.12
C VAL A 168 -2.24 -8.56 8.83
N ARG A 169 -2.62 -9.41 9.76
CA ARG A 169 -3.78 -9.21 10.64
C ARG A 169 -3.34 -8.47 11.89
N VAL A 170 -3.86 -7.25 12.08
CA VAL A 170 -3.54 -6.38 13.22
C VAL A 170 -4.73 -6.31 14.16
N GLY A 171 -4.51 -6.51 15.46
CA GLY A 171 -5.53 -6.41 16.51
C GLY A 171 -5.56 -7.62 17.45
N VAL A 172 -6.42 -7.55 18.46
CA VAL A 172 -6.56 -8.59 19.50
C VAL A 172 -7.59 -9.66 19.14
N ASN A 173 -7.61 -10.77 19.88
CA ASN A 173 -8.58 -11.88 19.75
C ASN A 173 -8.63 -12.48 18.33
N ILE A 174 -7.45 -12.82 17.80
CA ILE A 174 -7.30 -13.42 16.47
C ILE A 174 -7.73 -14.90 16.51
N HIS A 175 -8.59 -15.32 15.59
CA HIS A 175 -8.98 -16.72 15.48
C HIS A 175 -7.78 -17.61 15.10
N HIS A 176 -7.69 -18.83 15.68
CA HIS A 176 -6.54 -19.71 15.50
C HIS A 176 -6.24 -20.04 14.02
N SER A 177 -7.26 -20.19 13.17
CA SER A 177 -7.10 -20.47 11.73
C SER A 177 -6.38 -19.37 10.95
N VAL A 178 -6.33 -18.15 11.48
CA VAL A 178 -5.66 -16.99 10.87
C VAL A 178 -4.51 -16.45 11.74
N SER A 179 -4.15 -17.16 12.82
CA SER A 179 -3.09 -16.75 13.75
C SER A 179 -1.71 -16.65 13.07
N SER A 180 -1.47 -17.44 12.03
CA SER A 180 -0.22 -17.42 11.26
C SER A 180 0.06 -16.09 10.55
N VAL A 181 -0.99 -15.32 10.24
CA VAL A 181 -0.86 -13.98 9.63
C VAL A 181 -1.04 -12.86 10.65
N GLY A 182 -1.17 -13.18 11.94
CA GLY A 182 -1.23 -12.22 13.02
C GLY A 182 0.09 -11.45 13.16
N LEU A 183 0.01 -10.14 13.40
CA LEU A 183 1.19 -9.28 13.53
C LEU A 183 2.19 -9.84 14.56
N ASP A 184 1.72 -10.21 15.75
CA ASP A 184 2.56 -10.69 16.85
C ASP A 184 3.25 -12.03 16.49
N THR A 185 2.51 -12.93 15.82
CA THR A 185 3.04 -14.21 15.33
C THR A 185 4.12 -13.98 14.28
N LEU A 186 3.86 -13.07 13.33
CA LEU A 186 4.82 -12.73 12.26
C LEU A 186 6.09 -12.07 12.82
N VAL A 187 5.96 -11.21 13.83
CA VAL A 187 7.10 -10.59 14.52
C VAL A 187 7.90 -11.65 15.26
N SER A 188 7.23 -12.51 16.04
CA SER A 188 7.87 -13.59 16.79
C SER A 188 8.66 -14.52 15.86
N HIS A 189 8.08 -14.90 14.72
CA HIS A 189 8.76 -15.73 13.73
C HIS A 189 9.99 -15.04 13.11
N ARG A 190 9.94 -13.73 12.90
CA ARG A 190 11.09 -12.94 12.38
C ARG A 190 12.19 -12.78 13.42
N LEU A 191 11.84 -12.61 14.69
CA LEU A 191 12.81 -12.52 15.78
C LEU A 191 13.57 -13.84 15.94
N VAL A 192 12.86 -14.97 15.91
CA VAL A 192 13.47 -16.30 15.93
C VAL A 192 14.41 -16.51 14.74
N SER A 193 14.02 -16.05 13.53
CA SER A 193 14.87 -16.23 12.35
C SER A 193 16.12 -15.33 12.35
N GLN A 194 16.09 -14.19 13.05
CA GLN A 194 17.27 -13.31 13.17
C GLN A 194 18.20 -13.70 14.32
N HIS A 195 17.66 -14.32 15.39
CA HIS A 195 18.42 -14.72 16.57
C HIS A 195 18.03 -16.15 17.02
N PRO A 196 18.57 -17.21 16.38
CA PRO A 196 18.22 -18.59 16.72
C PRO A 196 18.60 -19.03 18.15
N ASN A 197 19.37 -18.21 18.88
CA ASN A 197 19.88 -18.50 20.24
C ASN A 197 19.30 -17.59 21.34
N ALA A 198 18.31 -16.74 21.06
CA ALA A 198 17.67 -15.94 22.10
C ALA A 198 16.60 -16.77 22.81
N THR A 199 16.97 -17.46 23.89
CA THR A 199 16.02 -18.07 24.82
C THR A 199 15.15 -16.97 25.43
N ILE A 200 13.87 -16.93 25.04
CA ILE A 200 12.87 -16.09 25.69
C ILE A 200 12.52 -16.80 27.00
N LEU A 201 12.99 -16.26 28.12
CA LEU A 201 12.61 -16.64 29.49
C LEU A 201 11.23 -16.09 29.83
#